data_AF-A0A7L3UDG1-F1
#
_entry.id   AF-A0A7L3UDG1-F1
#
_cell.length_a   1.000
_cell.length_b   1.000
_cell.length_c   1.000
_cell.angle_alpha   90.00
_cell.angle_beta   90.00
_cell.angle_gamma   90.00
#
_symmetry.space_group_name_H-M   'P 1'
#
loop_
_entity.id
_entity.type
_entity.pdbx_description
1 polymer ?
#
loop_
_entity_poly.entity_id
_entity_poly.type
_entity_poly.pdbx_seq_one_letter_code
_entity_poly.pdbx_strand_id
1 'polypeptide(L)'
;RFRSLTTAFFRDAMGFLLMFDLTSQQSFLNVRNWMSQLQANAYCENPDIVLIGNKADLSDQREVNERQAKDLADKYGIPYFETSAATGQNVEKAVDTLLDLIMKRMEQCVDKTQVSDTANGGSSGKLDSAKPEEKKCAC
;
A
#
# COMPACT_ATOMS: atom_id res chain seq x y z
N ARG A 1 -17.32 -15.17 -0.64
CA ARG A 1 -18.37 -15.25 0.41
C ARG A 1 -17.93 -14.60 1.75
N PHE A 2 -16.98 -13.63 1.76
CA PHE A 2 -16.55 -12.91 2.99
C PHE A 2 -16.23 -11.41 2.77
N ARG A 3 -16.80 -10.77 1.74
CA ARG A 3 -16.39 -9.40 1.33
C ARG A 3 -16.55 -8.36 2.45
N SER A 4 -17.57 -8.47 3.29
CA SER A 4 -17.84 -7.55 4.40
C SER A 4 -16.89 -7.71 5.59
N LEU A 5 -16.37 -8.92 5.83
CA LEU A 5 -15.43 -9.18 6.93
C LEU A 5 -14.05 -8.64 6.58
N THR A 6 -13.62 -8.76 5.31
CA THR A 6 -12.32 -8.28 4.82
C THR A 6 -12.19 -6.76 4.87
N THR A 7 -13.27 -6.01 4.59
CA THR A 7 -13.28 -4.54 4.62
C THR A 7 -13.00 -3.93 5.99
N ALA A 8 -13.38 -4.61 7.08
CA ALA A 8 -13.09 -4.12 8.43
C ALA A 8 -11.58 -4.12 8.73
N PHE A 9 -10.84 -5.11 8.21
CA PHE A 9 -9.39 -5.24 8.42
C PHE A 9 -8.55 -4.28 7.58
N PHE A 10 -9.12 -3.66 6.54
CA PHE A 10 -8.40 -2.68 5.72
C PHE A 10 -8.19 -1.34 6.44
N ARG A 11 -9.03 -1.03 7.43
CA ARG A 11 -8.99 0.25 8.13
C ARG A 11 -7.82 0.37 9.09
N ASP A 12 -7.39 -0.71 9.72
CA ASP A 12 -6.33 -0.68 10.74
C ASP A 12 -4.96 -1.14 10.18
N ALA A 13 -4.88 -1.43 8.88
CA ALA A 13 -3.67 -1.92 8.23
C ALA A 13 -2.84 -0.78 7.62
N MET A 14 -1.53 -0.79 7.89
CA MET A 14 -0.58 0.20 7.37
C MET A 14 -0.03 -0.16 5.98
N GLY A 15 -0.06 -1.43 5.61
CA GLY A 15 0.33 -1.88 4.30
C GLY A 15 -0.18 -3.27 3.97
N PHE A 16 -0.11 -3.61 2.68
CA PHE A 16 -0.73 -4.82 2.14
C PHE A 16 0.23 -5.60 1.26
N LEU A 17 0.27 -6.91 1.47
CA LEU A 17 0.78 -7.86 0.49
C LEU A 17 -0.37 -8.27 -0.42
N LEU A 18 -0.41 -7.71 -1.63
CA LEU A 18 -1.44 -8.04 -2.61
C LEU A 18 -0.96 -9.21 -3.46
N MET A 19 -1.53 -10.39 -3.24
CA MET A 19 -1.01 -11.63 -3.82
C MET A 19 -1.94 -12.18 -4.92
N PHE A 20 -1.34 -12.73 -5.96
CA PHE A 20 -1.99 -13.62 -6.93
C PHE A 20 -1.18 -14.90 -7.10
N ASP A 21 -1.72 -15.86 -7.83
CA ASP A 21 -1.11 -17.15 -8.10
C ASP A 21 -0.55 -17.18 -9.54
N LEU A 22 0.74 -17.47 -9.69
CA LEU A 22 1.40 -17.56 -11.00
C LEU A 22 0.83 -18.68 -11.88
N THR A 23 0.19 -19.68 -11.28
CA THR A 23 -0.48 -20.78 -11.99
C THR A 23 -1.98 -20.53 -12.23
N SER A 24 -2.46 -19.29 -12.05
CA SER A 24 -3.86 -18.95 -12.29
C SER A 24 -4.01 -17.55 -12.88
N GLN A 25 -4.24 -17.48 -14.19
CA GLN A 25 -4.48 -16.22 -14.90
C GLN A 25 -5.70 -15.46 -14.33
N GLN A 26 -6.73 -16.19 -13.89
CA GLN A 26 -7.92 -15.58 -13.28
C GLN A 26 -7.60 -14.85 -11.97
N SER A 27 -6.68 -15.39 -11.16
CA SER A 27 -6.24 -14.74 -9.92
C SER A 27 -5.55 -13.41 -10.21
N PHE A 28 -4.72 -13.35 -11.25
CA PHE A 28 -4.04 -12.14 -11.70
C PHE A 28 -5.03 -11.08 -12.22
N LEU A 29 -6.03 -11.48 -13.01
CA LEU A 29 -7.05 -10.54 -13.49
C LEU A 29 -7.84 -9.89 -12.35
N ASN A 30 -8.03 -10.61 -11.24
CA ASN A 30 -8.73 -10.10 -10.06
C ASN A 30 -7.91 -9.08 -9.26
N VAL A 31 -6.59 -8.97 -9.46
CA VAL A 31 -5.72 -8.00 -8.78
C VAL A 31 -6.24 -6.58 -8.94
N ARG A 32 -6.72 -6.21 -10.13
CA ARG A 32 -7.28 -4.86 -10.38
C ARG A 32 -8.51 -4.56 -9.52
N ASN A 33 -9.37 -5.56 -9.34
CA ASN A 33 -10.56 -5.44 -8.49
C ASN A 33 -10.16 -5.33 -7.02
N TRP A 34 -9.11 -6.03 -6.59
CA TRP A 34 -8.57 -5.92 -5.23
C TRP A 34 -7.92 -4.57 -4.99
N MET A 35 -7.13 -4.07 -5.96
CA MET A 35 -6.51 -2.76 -5.88
C MET A 35 -7.54 -1.65 -5.70
N SER A 36 -8.64 -1.68 -6.49
CA SER A 36 -9.75 -0.73 -6.33
C SER A 36 -10.43 -0.84 -4.97
N GLN A 37 -10.63 -2.06 -4.44
CA GLN A 37 -11.20 -2.27 -3.11
C GLN A 37 -10.28 -1.75 -2.00
N LEU A 38 -8.96 -1.90 -2.14
CA LEU A 38 -7.99 -1.35 -1.18
C LEU A 38 -8.00 0.17 -1.21
N GLN A 39 -7.95 0.78 -2.39
CA GLN A 39 -7.99 2.24 -2.54
C GLN A 39 -9.30 2.87 -2.02
N ALA A 40 -10.42 2.16 -2.11
CA ALA A 40 -11.71 2.67 -1.66
C ALA A 40 -11.94 2.54 -0.14
N ASN A 41 -11.25 1.63 0.54
CA ASN A 41 -11.56 1.25 1.93
C ASN A 41 -10.36 1.35 2.89
N ALA A 42 -9.15 1.58 2.40
CA ALA A 42 -7.99 1.82 3.25
C ALA A 42 -8.13 3.14 4.00
N TYR A 43 -7.57 3.19 5.21
CA TYR A 43 -7.62 4.38 6.06
C TYR A 43 -6.71 5.52 5.57
N CYS A 44 -5.58 5.17 4.97
CA CYS A 44 -4.69 6.13 4.31
C CYS A 44 -5.12 6.32 2.85
N GLU A 45 -5.05 7.55 2.33
CA GLU A 45 -5.24 7.83 0.90
C GLU A 45 -4.31 6.97 0.02
N ASN A 46 -3.11 6.63 0.53
CA ASN A 46 -2.12 5.81 -0.15
C ASN A 46 -1.50 4.76 0.80
N PRO A 47 -2.12 3.58 0.95
CA PRO A 47 -1.49 2.48 1.69
C PRO A 47 -0.26 1.95 0.94
N ASP A 48 0.75 1.46 1.67
CA ASP A 48 1.90 0.80 1.05
C ASP A 48 1.49 -0.58 0.58
N ILE A 49 1.78 -0.91 -0.68
CA ILE A 49 1.37 -2.17 -1.28
C ILE A 49 2.57 -2.79 -1.98
N VAL A 50 2.74 -4.09 -1.81
CA VAL A 50 3.66 -4.91 -2.60
C VAL A 50 2.84 -5.95 -3.35
N LEU A 51 3.05 -6.05 -4.66
CA LEU A 51 2.42 -7.07 -5.50
C LEU A 51 3.24 -8.37 -5.44
N ILE A 52 2.57 -9.49 -5.20
CA ILE A 52 3.22 -10.80 -5.11
C ILE A 52 2.60 -11.77 -6.12
N GLY A 53 3.43 -12.34 -6.99
CA GLY A 53 3.10 -13.54 -7.75
C GLY A 53 3.60 -14.78 -7.02
N ASN A 54 2.71 -15.50 -6.34
CA ASN A 54 3.06 -16.67 -5.53
C ASN A 54 3.09 -17.96 -6.36
N LYS A 55 3.65 -19.04 -5.78
CA LYS A 55 3.84 -20.36 -6.39
C LYS A 55 4.86 -20.38 -7.54
N ALA A 56 5.92 -19.59 -7.42
CA ALA A 56 7.00 -19.55 -8.40
C ALA A 56 7.72 -20.90 -8.59
N ASP A 57 7.59 -21.83 -7.64
CA ASP A 57 8.10 -23.20 -7.71
C ASP A 57 7.40 -24.07 -8.77
N LEU A 58 6.19 -23.70 -9.21
CA LEU A 58 5.41 -24.44 -10.20
C LEU A 58 5.59 -23.85 -11.61
N SER A 59 6.84 -23.72 -12.07
CA SER A 59 7.17 -23.10 -13.36
C SER A 59 6.47 -23.74 -14.55
N ASP A 60 6.28 -25.06 -14.52
CA ASP A 60 5.65 -25.82 -15.61
C ASP A 60 4.14 -25.57 -15.72
N GLN A 61 3.52 -25.04 -14.66
CA GLN A 61 2.10 -24.68 -14.61
C GLN A 61 1.90 -23.16 -14.68
N ARG A 62 2.95 -22.39 -15.03
CA ARG A 62 2.84 -20.94 -15.10
C ARG A 62 1.84 -20.53 -16.18
N GLU A 63 0.86 -19.74 -15.78
CA GLU A 63 -0.11 -19.11 -16.68
C GLU A 63 0.10 -17.60 -16.81
N VAL A 64 0.78 -16.97 -15.84
CA VAL A 64 1.00 -15.53 -15.81
C VAL A 64 2.42 -15.17 -16.24
N ASN A 65 2.53 -14.36 -17.30
CA ASN A 65 3.83 -13.86 -17.78
C ASN A 65 4.42 -12.83 -16.80
N GLU A 66 5.71 -12.96 -16.47
CA GLU A 66 6.41 -12.05 -15.56
C GLU A 66 6.35 -10.59 -16.03
N ARG A 67 6.54 -10.34 -17.33
CA ARG A 67 6.50 -8.99 -17.91
C ARG A 67 5.14 -8.33 -17.71
N GLN A 68 4.06 -9.08 -17.95
CA GLN A 68 2.70 -8.60 -17.73
C GLN A 68 2.45 -8.22 -16.26
N ALA A 69 2.95 -9.04 -15.32
CA ALA A 69 2.81 -8.74 -13.90
C ALA A 69 3.63 -7.53 -13.48
N LYS A 70 4.86 -7.41 -14.00
CA LYS A 70 5.73 -6.25 -13.78
C LYS A 70 5.14 -4.97 -14.35
N ASP A 71 4.65 -4.99 -15.58
CA ASP A 71 4.00 -3.83 -16.21
C ASP A 71 2.77 -3.36 -15.40
N LEU A 72 2.02 -4.31 -14.80
CA LEU A 72 0.91 -3.97 -13.91
C LEU A 72 1.39 -3.31 -12.62
N ALA A 73 2.46 -3.81 -12.02
CA ALA A 73 3.05 -3.25 -10.82
C ALA A 73 3.60 -1.83 -11.06
N ASP A 74 4.34 -1.65 -12.16
CA ASP A 74 4.89 -0.36 -12.59
C ASP A 74 3.77 0.67 -12.84
N LYS A 75 2.65 0.24 -13.44
CA LYS A 75 1.46 1.08 -13.63
C LYS A 75 0.86 1.60 -12.31
N TYR A 76 0.93 0.81 -11.25
CA TYR A 76 0.46 1.23 -9.92
C TYR A 76 1.57 1.88 -9.08
N GLY A 77 2.82 1.88 -9.56
CA GLY A 77 3.97 2.40 -8.82
C GLY A 77 4.31 1.57 -7.58
N ILE A 78 4.08 0.25 -7.62
CA ILE A 78 4.29 -0.65 -6.47
C ILE A 78 5.38 -1.69 -6.77
N PRO A 79 6.15 -2.16 -5.77
CA PRO A 79 7.10 -3.24 -5.97
C PRO A 79 6.42 -4.56 -6.37
N TYR A 80 7.12 -5.39 -7.14
CA TYR A 80 6.68 -6.73 -7.53
C TYR A 80 7.73 -7.78 -7.17
N PHE A 81 7.27 -8.88 -6.58
CA PHE A 81 8.08 -10.07 -6.33
C PHE A 81 7.36 -11.34 -6.79
N GLU A 82 8.13 -12.25 -7.37
CA GLU A 82 7.69 -13.64 -7.51
C GLU A 82 8.19 -14.44 -6.32
N THR A 83 7.27 -15.08 -5.60
CA THR A 83 7.54 -15.81 -4.37
C THR A 83 7.13 -17.26 -4.48
N SER A 84 7.72 -18.10 -3.64
CA SER A 84 7.18 -19.42 -3.35
C SER A 84 7.08 -19.58 -1.84
N ALA A 85 5.84 -19.66 -1.35
CA ALA A 85 5.59 -20.03 0.03
C ALA A 85 6.06 -21.46 0.37
N ALA A 86 6.18 -22.33 -0.64
CA ALA A 86 6.65 -23.71 -0.46
C ALA A 86 8.16 -23.79 -0.26
N THR A 87 8.94 -22.99 -1.00
CA THR A 87 10.41 -23.01 -0.93
C THR A 87 11.00 -21.89 -0.07
N GLY A 88 10.19 -20.90 0.30
CA GLY A 88 10.63 -19.67 0.96
C GLY A 88 11.23 -18.63 0.00
N GLN A 89 11.27 -18.90 -1.31
CA GLN A 89 11.83 -17.98 -2.30
C GLN A 89 11.16 -16.61 -2.21
N ASN A 90 12.00 -15.57 -2.00
CA ASN A 90 11.64 -14.15 -1.95
C ASN A 90 10.56 -13.75 -0.93
N VAL A 91 10.13 -14.66 -0.04
CA VAL A 91 9.10 -14.36 0.96
C VAL A 91 9.61 -13.30 1.94
N GLU A 92 10.79 -13.50 2.51
CA GLU A 92 11.43 -12.55 3.44
C GLU A 92 11.64 -11.18 2.77
N LYS A 93 12.24 -11.16 1.58
CA LYS A 93 12.47 -9.93 0.81
C LYS A 93 11.18 -9.13 0.54
N ALA A 94 10.08 -9.82 0.21
CA ALA A 94 8.81 -9.16 -0.07
C ALA A 94 8.21 -8.53 1.21
N VAL A 95 8.33 -9.21 2.35
CA VAL A 95 7.90 -8.70 3.66
C VAL A 95 8.77 -7.52 4.09
N ASP A 96 10.10 -7.66 4.03
CA ASP A 96 11.05 -6.60 4.40
C ASP A 96 10.85 -5.36 3.54
N THR A 97 10.61 -5.52 2.24
CA THR A 97 10.33 -4.38 1.34
C THR A 97 9.07 -3.64 1.77
N LEU A 98 8.01 -4.36 2.17
CA LEU A 98 6.80 -3.71 2.67
C LEU A 98 7.07 -2.98 3.98
N LEU A 99 7.82 -3.59 4.91
CA LEU A 99 8.18 -2.97 6.17
C LEU A 99 9.01 -1.69 5.96
N ASP A 100 10.01 -1.73 5.08
CA ASP A 100 10.84 -0.57 4.73
C ASP A 100 10.02 0.59 4.16
N LEU A 101 9.02 0.29 3.31
CA LEU A 101 8.11 1.31 2.78
C LEU A 101 7.29 1.97 3.91
N ILE A 102 6.73 1.15 4.80
CA ILE A 102 5.92 1.63 5.92
C ILE A 102 6.77 2.49 6.86
N MET A 103 7.98 2.03 7.21
CA MET A 103 8.88 2.76 8.12
C MET A 103 9.31 4.10 7.53
N LYS A 104 9.70 4.13 6.25
CA LYS A 104 10.03 5.39 5.56
C LYS A 104 8.86 6.37 5.54
N ARG A 105 7.64 5.88 5.34
CA ARG A 105 6.44 6.73 5.40
C ARG A 105 6.21 7.27 6.82
N MET A 106 6.39 6.44 7.86
CA MET A 106 6.27 6.88 9.25
C MET A 106 7.28 7.98 9.59
N GLU A 107 8.55 7.83 9.21
CA GLU A 107 9.61 8.83 9.44
C GLU A 107 9.25 10.20 8.84
N GLN A 108 8.72 10.21 7.60
CA GLN A 108 8.32 11.43 6.90
C GLN A 108 7.13 12.15 7.54
N CYS A 109 6.21 11.39 8.18
CA CYS A 109 5.09 11.97 8.93
C CYS A 109 5.57 12.63 10.24
N VAL A 110 6.60 12.07 10.89
CA VAL A 110 7.16 12.61 12.13
C VAL A 110 7.93 13.90 11.88
N ASP A 111 8.80 13.95 10.85
CA ASP A 111 9.60 15.14 10.54
C ASP A 111 8.76 16.37 10.18
N LYS A 112 7.63 16.19 9.49
CA LYS A 112 6.70 17.29 9.16
C LYS A 112 6.10 17.99 10.37
N THR A 113 6.09 17.34 11.53
CA THR A 113 5.48 17.88 12.75
C THR A 113 6.47 18.75 13.54
N GLN A 114 7.79 18.67 13.26
CA GLN A 114 8.80 19.42 13.99
C GLN A 114 9.26 20.74 13.34
N VAL A 115 8.82 21.05 12.10
CA VAL A 115 9.28 22.27 11.39
C VAL A 115 8.32 23.47 11.52
N SER A 116 7.25 23.37 12.31
CA SER A 116 6.27 24.47 12.47
C SER A 116 6.51 25.41 13.66
N ASP A 117 7.54 25.20 14.49
CA ASP A 117 7.74 25.97 15.74
C ASP A 117 9.08 26.71 15.81
N THR A 118 9.53 27.43 14.76
CA THR A 118 10.45 28.57 14.96
C THR A 118 10.47 29.59 13.81
N ALA A 119 9.65 30.66 13.89
CA ALA A 119 10.00 32.01 13.42
C ALA A 119 8.93 33.06 13.81
N ASN A 120 9.32 33.97 14.74
CA ASN A 120 8.89 35.36 15.00
C ASN A 120 7.69 35.94 14.20
N GLY A 121 6.72 36.68 14.77
CA GLY A 121 6.82 37.65 15.86
C GLY A 121 6.56 39.08 15.34
N GLY A 122 5.31 39.57 15.46
CA GLY A 122 4.95 40.99 15.54
C GLY A 122 4.23 41.65 14.35
N SER A 123 2.91 41.91 14.47
CA SER A 123 2.24 43.20 14.20
C SER A 123 0.73 43.05 13.93
N SER A 124 -0.07 43.84 14.67
CA SER A 124 -1.52 44.05 14.66
C SER A 124 -2.26 44.04 13.30
N GLY A 125 -3.46 43.47 13.30
CA GLY A 125 -4.50 43.67 12.26
C GLY A 125 -5.80 42.95 12.63
N LYS A 126 -6.94 43.62 12.45
CA LYS A 126 -8.26 43.37 13.06
C LYS A 126 -9.17 42.49 12.16
N LEU A 127 -9.98 41.62 12.81
CA LEU A 127 -11.21 40.90 12.41
C LEU A 127 -11.52 40.64 10.91
N ASP A 128 -11.75 39.37 10.54
CA ASP A 128 -13.10 38.91 10.14
C ASP A 128 -13.22 37.37 10.21
N SER A 129 -14.43 36.91 10.54
CA SER A 129 -14.77 35.52 10.89
C SER A 129 -14.90 34.58 9.68
N ALA A 130 -14.18 33.45 9.71
CA ALA A 130 -14.41 32.29 8.85
C ALA A 130 -14.25 30.99 9.66
N LYS A 131 -15.23 30.08 9.58
CA LYS A 131 -15.19 28.75 10.20
C LYS A 131 -14.13 27.87 9.52
N PRO A 132 -13.21 27.21 10.25
CA PRO A 132 -12.35 26.19 9.68
C PRO A 132 -13.09 24.84 9.68
N GLU A 133 -13.16 24.19 8.52
CA GLU A 133 -13.47 22.77 8.42
C GLU A 133 -12.33 21.97 9.07
N GLU A 134 -12.69 21.13 10.06
CA GLU A 134 -11.77 20.22 10.73
C GLU A 134 -11.21 19.19 9.74
N LYS A 135 -10.02 19.45 9.23
CA LYS A 135 -9.18 18.39 8.66
C LYS A 135 -8.52 17.65 9.82
N LYS A 136 -9.13 16.53 10.23
CA LYS A 136 -8.52 15.57 11.15
C LYS A 136 -7.27 14.98 10.51
N CYS A 137 -6.12 15.52 10.88
CA CYS A 137 -4.83 14.86 10.78
C CYS A 137 -4.81 13.75 11.83
N ALA A 138 -4.54 12.51 11.44
CA ALA A 138 -4.43 11.39 12.36
C ALA A 138 -3.02 10.82 12.25
N CYS A 139 -2.27 11.07 13.31
CA CYS A 139 -1.07 10.36 13.75
C CYS A 139 -1.33 8.88 14.01
#